data_AF-A0A417YRJ5-F1
#
_entry.id   AF-A0A417YRJ5-F1
#
_cell.length_a   1.000
_cell.length_b   1.000
_cell.length_c   1.000
_cell.angle_alpha   90.00
_cell.angle_beta   90.00
_cell.angle_gamma   90.00
#
_symmetry.space_group_name_H-M   'P 1'
#
loop_
_entity.id
_entity.type
_entity.pdbx_description
1 polymer ?
#
loop_
_entity_poly.entity_id
_entity_poly.type
_entity_poly.pdbx_seq_one_letter_code
_entity_poly.pdbx_strand_id
1 'polypeptide(L)'
;MGFNWDKFDKQVDLEVLQQDVEEVEKNGGGDFEPLPDGSYEVEVEKLEMKESSKGDPMLSIWFKVVDGDYEGQRIFYNKVMQPQNDRAFGLQVHQNNEMLRALWDCEKDEVKFTSFADYADLVLDIHEDIDGKFEYLLEKGTNKDGYDTFKILEVFEVE
;
A
#
# COMPACT_ATOMS: atom_id res chain seq x y z
N MET A 1 -27.05 12.16 38.70
CA MET A 1 -26.48 10.80 38.72
C MET A 1 -25.44 10.76 37.61
N GLY A 2 -24.17 10.54 37.96
CA GLY A 2 -23.07 10.55 36.98
C GLY A 2 -23.15 9.32 36.09
N PHE A 3 -22.81 9.51 34.81
CA PHE A 3 -22.67 8.40 33.88
C PHE A 3 -21.55 7.46 34.34
N ASN A 4 -21.80 6.14 34.34
CA ASN A 4 -20.82 5.15 34.79
C ASN A 4 -19.92 4.76 33.62
N TRP A 5 -18.65 5.16 33.71
CA TRP A 5 -17.62 4.91 32.71
C TRP A 5 -16.87 3.58 32.92
N ASP A 6 -16.91 3.00 34.13
CA ASP A 6 -16.21 1.75 34.49
C ASP A 6 -16.60 0.55 33.60
N LYS A 7 -17.75 0.63 32.92
CA LYS A 7 -18.18 -0.42 31.96
C LYS A 7 -17.35 -0.41 30.67
N PHE A 8 -16.81 0.74 30.28
CA PHE A 8 -15.97 0.89 29.09
C PHE A 8 -14.53 0.51 29.41
N ASP A 9 -14.04 0.92 30.58
CA ASP A 9 -12.69 0.58 31.05
C ASP A 9 -12.46 -0.93 31.17
N LYS A 10 -13.53 -1.71 31.42
CA LYS A 10 -13.46 -3.19 31.45
C LYS A 10 -13.52 -3.86 30.08
N GLN A 11 -13.84 -3.10 29.03
CA GLN A 11 -13.90 -3.58 27.65
C GLN A 11 -12.60 -3.29 26.88
N VAL A 12 -11.69 -2.53 27.48
CA VAL A 12 -10.46 -2.06 26.85
C VAL A 12 -9.28 -2.51 27.70
N ASP A 13 -8.27 -3.09 27.06
CA ASP A 13 -6.99 -3.34 27.72
C ASP A 13 -6.24 -2.01 27.86
N LEU A 14 -6.37 -1.41 29.04
CA LEU A 14 -5.85 -0.07 29.32
C LEU A 14 -4.32 -0.02 29.34
N GLU A 15 -3.64 -1.14 29.57
CA GLU A 15 -2.17 -1.20 29.57
C GLU A 15 -1.64 -1.16 28.14
N VAL A 16 -2.23 -1.95 27.24
CA VAL A 16 -1.91 -1.93 25.80
C VAL A 16 -2.23 -0.56 25.20
N LEU A 17 -3.41 -0.01 25.50
CA LEU A 17 -3.79 1.31 24.99
C LEU A 17 -2.83 2.41 25.47
N GLN A 18 -2.32 2.32 26.70
CA GLN A 18 -1.32 3.28 27.20
C GLN A 18 0.02 3.15 26.47
N GLN A 19 0.44 1.92 26.11
CA GLN A 19 1.63 1.70 25.29
C GLN A 19 1.46 2.29 23.90
N ASP A 20 0.33 2.03 23.23
CA ASP A 20 0.02 2.57 21.91
C ASP A 20 0.00 4.10 21.91
N VAL A 21 -0.61 4.71 22.94
CA VAL A 21 -0.65 6.17 23.10
C VAL A 21 0.76 6.72 23.35
N GLU A 22 1.56 6.07 24.19
CA GLU A 22 2.93 6.51 24.44
C GLU A 22 3.81 6.41 23.18
N GLU A 23 3.62 5.40 22.33
CA GLU A 23 4.34 5.28 21.05
C GLU A 23 3.93 6.38 20.08
N VAL A 24 2.63 6.68 19.98
CA VAL A 24 2.10 7.78 19.16
C VAL A 24 2.60 9.15 19.65
N GLU A 25 2.66 9.34 20.97
CA GLU A 25 3.13 10.58 21.60
C GLU A 25 4.65 10.76 21.46
N LYS A 26 5.44 9.69 21.58
CA LYS A 26 6.91 9.72 21.40
C LYS A 26 7.31 9.97 19.94
N ASN A 27 6.54 9.42 18.99
CA ASN A 27 6.82 9.50 17.55
C ASN A 27 6.01 10.62 16.84
N GLY A 28 5.40 11.53 17.61
CA GLY A 28 4.82 12.76 17.08
C GLY A 28 3.74 12.57 16.03
N GLY A 29 2.93 11.50 16.14
CA GLY A 29 1.79 11.24 15.25
C GLY A 29 2.10 11.22 13.74
N GLY A 30 3.35 11.04 13.32
CA GLY A 30 3.71 11.27 11.91
C GLY A 30 5.11 10.91 11.43
N ASP A 31 5.97 10.28 12.23
CA ASP A 31 7.22 9.66 11.76
C ASP A 31 7.24 8.19 12.18
N PHE A 32 6.54 7.34 11.41
CA PHE A 32 6.87 5.92 11.41
C PHE A 32 8.24 5.79 10.73
N GLU A 33 9.21 5.18 11.40
CA GLU A 33 10.47 4.83 10.74
C GLU A 33 10.13 4.02 9.48
N PRO A 34 10.71 4.37 8.31
CA PRO A 34 10.43 3.64 7.09
C PRO A 34 10.80 2.17 7.29
N LEU A 35 9.85 1.28 7.01
CA LEU A 35 10.03 -0.16 7.15
C LEU A 35 11.32 -0.60 6.44
N PRO A 36 12.16 -1.42 7.11
CA PRO A 36 13.43 -1.84 6.55
C PRO A 36 13.22 -2.65 5.26
N ASP A 37 14.28 -2.81 4.48
CA ASP A 37 14.23 -3.73 3.34
C ASP A 37 14.01 -5.16 3.84
N GLY A 38 13.10 -5.90 3.21
CA GLY A 38 12.63 -7.19 3.68
C GLY A 38 11.43 -7.70 2.92
N SER A 39 10.88 -8.82 3.39
CA SER A 39 9.66 -9.42 2.87
C SER A 39 8.57 -9.32 3.92
N TYR A 40 7.37 -8.95 3.48
CA TYR A 40 6.24 -8.67 4.34
C TYR A 40 5.00 -9.36 3.79
N GLU A 41 4.24 -10.01 4.66
CA GLU A 41 2.88 -10.45 4.32
C GLU A 41 1.96 -9.24 4.43
N VAL A 42 1.28 -8.91 3.33
CA VAL A 42 0.49 -7.68 3.24
C VAL A 42 -0.85 -7.90 2.56
N GLU A 43 -1.84 -7.12 2.96
CA GLU A 43 -3.07 -6.88 2.21
C GLU A 43 -2.98 -5.56 1.43
N VAL A 44 -3.73 -5.42 0.33
CA VAL A 44 -3.93 -4.13 -0.35
C VAL A 44 -5.05 -3.38 0.36
N GLU A 45 -4.69 -2.36 1.15
CA GLU A 45 -5.67 -1.52 1.87
C GLU A 45 -6.23 -0.39 0.98
N LYS A 46 -5.42 0.10 0.03
CA LYS A 46 -5.84 1.13 -0.93
C LYS A 46 -5.13 0.95 -2.25
N LEU A 47 -5.87 1.06 -3.35
CA LEU A 47 -5.32 1.08 -4.72
C LEU A 47 -6.05 2.14 -5.54
N GLU A 48 -5.34 3.20 -5.96
CA GLU A 48 -5.96 4.30 -6.71
C GLU A 48 -5.00 5.01 -7.66
N MET A 49 -5.57 5.61 -8.71
CA MET A 49 -4.92 6.68 -9.47
C MET A 49 -5.16 8.02 -8.80
N LYS A 50 -4.10 8.79 -8.54
CA LYS A 50 -4.21 10.14 -7.95
C LYS A 50 -3.16 11.10 -8.48
N GLU A 51 -3.29 12.37 -8.10
CA GLU A 51 -2.31 13.41 -8.39
C GLU A 51 -1.20 13.39 -7.32
N SER A 52 0.06 13.41 -7.76
CA SER A 52 1.21 13.59 -6.87
C SER A 52 1.29 15.03 -6.35
N SER A 53 2.14 15.28 -5.35
CA SER A 53 2.36 16.64 -4.82
C SER A 53 2.90 17.65 -5.85
N LYS A 54 3.39 17.18 -7.01
CA LYS A 54 3.90 18.01 -8.11
C LYS A 54 2.93 18.13 -9.29
N GLY A 55 1.74 17.55 -9.20
CA GLY A 55 0.73 17.61 -10.25
C GLY A 55 0.80 16.51 -11.31
N ASP A 56 1.76 15.57 -11.18
CA ASP A 56 1.90 14.44 -12.09
C ASP A 56 0.97 13.28 -11.67
N PRO A 57 0.34 12.54 -12.61
CA PRO A 57 -0.42 11.33 -12.31
C PRO A 57 0.43 10.27 -11.60
N MET A 58 -0.16 9.53 -10.67
CA MET A 58 0.55 8.56 -9.83
C MET A 58 -0.34 7.37 -9.51
N LEU A 59 0.22 6.16 -9.63
CA LEU A 59 -0.38 4.97 -9.04
C LEU A 59 0.01 4.93 -7.56
N SER A 60 -0.99 4.88 -6.69
CA SER A 60 -0.82 4.82 -5.23
C SER A 60 -1.39 3.51 -4.70
N ILE A 61 -0.54 2.73 -4.04
CA ILE A 61 -0.94 1.51 -3.33
C ILE A 61 -0.51 1.62 -1.88
N TRP A 62 -1.42 1.34 -0.97
CA TRP A 62 -1.15 1.21 0.45
C TRP A 62 -1.23 -0.27 0.78
N PHE A 63 -0.08 -0.86 1.08
CA PHE A 63 -0.01 -2.21 1.60
C PHE A 63 -0.04 -2.13 3.12
N LYS A 64 -0.93 -2.88 3.76
CA LYS A 64 -0.95 -3.01 5.21
C LYS A 64 -0.34 -4.36 5.57
N VAL A 65 0.66 -4.36 6.46
CA VAL A 65 1.29 -5.58 6.95
C VAL A 65 0.28 -6.33 7.83
N VAL A 66 0.11 -7.62 7.57
CA VAL A 66 -0.91 -8.47 8.26
C VAL A 66 -0.29 -9.52 9.19
N ASP A 67 1.02 -9.75 9.13
CA ASP A 67 1.72 -10.67 10.03
C ASP A 67 3.13 -10.17 10.41
N GLY A 68 3.63 -10.65 11.55
CA GLY A 68 4.98 -10.40 12.05
C GLY A 68 5.18 -9.11 12.85
N ASP A 69 6.44 -8.76 13.11
CA ASP A 69 6.83 -7.65 14.02
C ASP A 69 6.34 -6.26 13.58
N TYR A 70 5.88 -6.13 12.34
CA TYR A 70 5.42 -4.88 11.74
C TYR A 70 3.93 -4.88 11.40
N GLU A 71 3.15 -5.83 11.92
CA GLU A 71 1.70 -5.92 11.72
C GLU A 71 1.00 -4.56 11.96
N GLY A 72 0.07 -4.22 11.07
CA GLY A 72 -0.68 -2.95 11.10
C GLY A 72 0.06 -1.75 10.52
N GLN A 73 1.38 -1.85 10.27
CA GLN A 73 2.12 -0.78 9.59
C GLN A 73 1.84 -0.77 8.09
N ARG A 74 2.11 0.37 7.44
CA ARG A 74 1.85 0.59 6.02
C ARG A 74 3.12 0.71 5.20
N ILE A 75 3.16 0.04 4.06
CA ILE A 75 4.15 0.20 3.01
C ILE A 75 3.50 0.95 1.84
N PHE A 76 4.13 2.05 1.40
CA PHE A 76 3.56 2.91 0.37
C PHE A 76 4.25 2.70 -0.98
N TYR A 77 3.48 2.27 -1.98
CA TYR A 77 3.88 2.31 -3.38
C TYR A 77 3.34 3.59 -4.02
N ASN A 78 4.20 4.57 -4.25
CA ASN A 78 3.84 5.85 -4.87
C ASN A 78 4.66 6.06 -6.15
N LYS A 79 4.19 5.53 -7.28
CA LYS A 79 4.95 5.58 -8.55
C LYS A 79 4.32 6.57 -9.52
N VAL A 80 5.03 7.69 -9.67
CA VAL A 80 4.67 8.82 -10.53
C VAL A 80 4.90 8.48 -12.00
N MET A 81 3.95 8.86 -12.84
CA MET A 81 4.03 8.82 -14.30
C MET A 81 4.14 10.25 -14.83
N GLN A 82 5.20 10.52 -15.58
CA GLN A 82 5.53 11.86 -16.07
C GLN A 82 5.33 11.93 -17.59
N PRO A 83 4.11 12.18 -18.10
CA PRO A 83 3.83 12.23 -19.53
C PRO A 83 4.70 13.23 -20.32
N GLN A 84 5.25 14.23 -19.65
CA GLN A 84 6.22 15.20 -20.18
C GLN A 84 7.65 14.67 -20.33
N ASN A 85 7.95 13.45 -19.86
CA ASN A 85 9.27 12.83 -19.88
C ASN A 85 9.29 11.63 -20.83
N ASP A 86 9.45 11.90 -22.14
CA ASP A 86 9.43 10.88 -23.20
C ASP A 86 10.41 9.71 -22.98
N ARG A 87 11.48 9.91 -22.21
CA ARG A 87 12.49 8.89 -21.91
C ARG A 87 12.08 7.93 -20.81
N ALA A 88 11.26 8.39 -19.86
CA ALA A 88 10.91 7.64 -18.66
C ALA A 88 9.44 7.21 -18.64
N PHE A 89 8.54 7.94 -19.30
CA PHE A 89 7.09 7.70 -19.21
C PHE A 89 6.72 6.26 -19.55
N GLY A 90 7.24 5.73 -20.66
CA GLY A 90 6.99 4.33 -21.05
C GLY A 90 7.47 3.31 -20.03
N LEU A 91 8.62 3.56 -19.38
CA LEU A 91 9.14 2.69 -18.31
C LEU A 91 8.30 2.79 -17.03
N GLN A 92 7.88 4.00 -16.66
CA GLN A 92 7.05 4.24 -15.47
C GLN A 92 5.68 3.53 -15.61
N VAL A 93 5.03 3.69 -16.77
CA VAL A 93 3.78 2.99 -17.08
C VAL A 93 3.98 1.48 -17.09
N HIS A 94 5.08 1.00 -17.68
CA HIS A 94 5.39 -0.43 -17.68
C HIS A 94 5.54 -1.00 -16.26
N GLN A 95 6.26 -0.31 -15.37
CA GLN A 95 6.46 -0.73 -13.98
C GLN A 95 5.14 -0.80 -13.20
N ASN A 96 4.25 0.19 -13.40
CA ASN A 96 2.93 0.18 -12.80
C ASN A 96 2.07 -0.98 -13.34
N ASN A 97 2.12 -1.26 -14.65
CA ASN A 97 1.41 -2.40 -15.24
C ASN A 97 1.92 -3.74 -14.70
N GLU A 98 3.22 -3.91 -14.51
CA GLU A 98 3.77 -5.15 -13.93
C GLU A 98 3.30 -5.35 -12.49
N MET A 99 3.25 -4.28 -11.68
CA MET A 99 2.72 -4.37 -10.31
C MET A 99 1.24 -4.74 -10.31
N LEU A 100 0.41 -4.06 -11.11
CA LEU A 100 -1.03 -4.35 -11.20
C LEU A 100 -1.31 -5.79 -11.64
N ARG A 101 -0.56 -6.30 -12.63
CA ARG A 101 -0.67 -7.71 -13.07
C ARG A 101 -0.29 -8.68 -11.96
N ALA A 102 0.75 -8.36 -11.20
CA ALA A 102 1.19 -9.21 -10.10
C ALA A 102 0.17 -9.25 -8.95
N LEU A 103 -0.57 -8.15 -8.71
CA LEU A 103 -1.64 -8.12 -7.72
C LEU A 103 -2.89 -8.87 -8.20
N TRP A 104 -3.24 -8.71 -9.47
CA TRP A 104 -4.48 -9.26 -10.03
C TRP A 104 -4.34 -10.69 -10.57
N ASP A 105 -3.12 -11.23 -10.61
CA ASP A 105 -2.76 -12.53 -11.20
C ASP A 105 -3.38 -12.76 -12.60
N CYS A 106 -3.24 -11.76 -13.47
CA CYS A 106 -3.93 -11.69 -14.76
C CYS A 106 -3.00 -11.87 -15.97
N GLU A 107 -3.57 -12.08 -17.16
CA GLU A 107 -2.79 -12.11 -18.40
C GLU A 107 -2.26 -10.70 -18.75
N LYS A 108 -1.12 -10.67 -19.46
CA LYS A 108 -0.40 -9.42 -19.77
C LYS A 108 -1.28 -8.39 -20.48
N ASP A 109 -2.19 -8.86 -21.31
CA ASP A 109 -3.00 -8.04 -22.18
C ASP A 109 -4.28 -7.51 -21.52
N GLU A 110 -4.59 -7.94 -20.29
CA GLU A 110 -5.69 -7.42 -19.46
C GLU A 110 -5.33 -6.07 -18.83
N VAL A 111 -4.07 -5.88 -18.43
CA VAL A 111 -3.58 -4.58 -17.93
C VAL A 111 -2.86 -3.81 -19.02
N LYS A 112 -3.49 -2.76 -19.56
CA LYS A 112 -2.90 -1.89 -20.59
C LYS A 112 -3.23 -0.42 -20.31
N PHE A 113 -2.24 0.43 -20.59
CA PHE A 113 -2.47 1.87 -20.60
C PHE A 113 -2.99 2.32 -21.97
N THR A 114 -4.17 2.93 -21.99
CA THR A 114 -4.79 3.54 -23.18
C THR A 114 -4.95 5.05 -23.01
N SER A 115 -5.50 5.47 -21.87
CA SER A 115 -5.61 6.84 -21.41
C SER A 115 -5.62 6.89 -19.88
N PHE A 116 -5.42 8.04 -19.26
CA PHE A 116 -5.48 8.14 -17.79
C PHE A 116 -6.88 7.90 -17.21
N ALA A 117 -7.95 8.19 -17.96
CA ALA A 117 -9.31 7.92 -17.52
C ALA A 117 -9.57 6.41 -17.51
N ASP A 118 -9.36 5.74 -18.65
CA ASP A 118 -9.53 4.28 -18.75
C ASP A 118 -8.62 3.54 -17.77
N TYR A 119 -7.40 4.05 -17.55
CA TYR A 119 -6.46 3.45 -16.61
C TYR A 119 -6.89 3.63 -15.15
N ALA A 120 -7.53 4.75 -14.80
CA ALA A 120 -8.10 4.93 -13.48
C ALA A 120 -9.29 3.99 -13.24
N ASP A 121 -10.16 3.83 -14.24
CA ASP A 121 -11.28 2.88 -14.19
C ASP A 121 -10.75 1.43 -14.04
N LEU A 122 -9.75 1.04 -14.85
CA LEU A 122 -9.10 -0.27 -14.73
C LEU A 122 -8.48 -0.50 -13.34
N VAL A 123 -7.83 0.51 -12.75
CA VAL A 123 -7.24 0.40 -11.41
C VAL A 123 -8.32 0.19 -10.33
N LEU A 124 -9.50 0.81 -10.50
CA LEU A 124 -10.64 0.58 -9.62
C LEU A 124 -11.21 -0.84 -9.80
N ASP A 125 -11.39 -1.29 -11.05
CA ASP A 125 -11.86 -2.65 -11.34
C ASP A 125 -10.94 -3.71 -10.69
N ILE A 126 -9.61 -3.54 -10.84
CA ILE A 126 -8.62 -4.41 -10.19
C ILE A 126 -8.76 -4.39 -8.68
N HIS A 127 -8.92 -3.20 -8.08
CA HIS A 127 -9.07 -3.07 -6.64
C HIS A 127 -10.31 -3.81 -6.14
N GLU A 128 -11.47 -3.64 -6.78
CA GLU A 128 -12.71 -4.35 -6.44
C GLU A 128 -12.58 -5.88 -6.59
N ASP A 129 -11.77 -6.32 -7.55
CA ASP A 129 -11.51 -7.74 -7.78
C ASP A 129 -10.59 -8.37 -6.74
N ILE A 130 -9.66 -7.62 -6.14
CA ILE A 130 -8.71 -8.17 -5.15
C ILE A 130 -9.06 -7.85 -3.69
N ASP A 131 -9.84 -6.80 -3.44
CA ASP A 131 -10.14 -6.29 -2.10
C ASP A 131 -10.77 -7.38 -1.20
N GLY A 132 -10.13 -7.62 -0.06
CA GLY A 132 -10.52 -8.64 0.92
C GLY A 132 -10.43 -10.09 0.44
N LYS A 133 -9.83 -10.37 -0.73
CA LYS A 133 -9.70 -11.73 -1.29
C LYS A 133 -8.28 -12.27 -1.27
N PHE A 134 -7.28 -11.39 -1.28
CA PHE A 134 -5.89 -11.80 -1.39
C PHE A 134 -4.97 -11.09 -0.40
N GLU A 135 -3.99 -11.85 0.09
CA GLU A 135 -2.80 -11.36 0.76
C GLU A 135 -1.58 -11.69 -0.10
N TYR A 136 -0.47 -10.99 0.14
CA TYR A 136 0.70 -11.03 -0.74
C TYR A 136 1.98 -11.09 0.07
N LEU A 137 2.94 -11.89 -0.37
CA LEU A 137 4.32 -11.76 0.10
C LEU A 137 5.02 -10.67 -0.72
N LEU A 138 5.11 -9.46 -0.17
CA LEU A 138 5.74 -8.30 -0.79
C LEU A 138 7.20 -8.19 -0.38
N GLU A 139 8.12 -8.26 -1.35
CA GLU A 139 9.51 -7.84 -1.17
C GLU A 139 9.62 -6.32 -1.35
N LYS A 140 10.06 -5.64 -0.29
CA LYS A 140 10.51 -4.24 -0.32
C LYS A 140 12.03 -4.19 -0.29
N GLY A 141 12.61 -3.43 -1.21
CA GLY A 141 14.05 -3.18 -1.26
C GLY A 141 14.39 -1.74 -1.60
N THR A 142 15.67 -1.41 -1.58
CA THR A 142 16.19 -0.11 -2.03
C THR A 142 17.21 -0.32 -3.15
N ASN A 143 17.02 0.37 -4.28
CA ASN A 143 17.98 0.30 -5.39
C ASN A 143 19.26 1.12 -5.10
N LYS A 144 20.27 0.97 -5.95
CA LYS A 144 21.56 1.68 -5.85
C LYS A 144 21.45 3.22 -5.78
N ASP A 145 20.34 3.77 -6.26
CA ASP A 145 20.07 5.21 -6.33
C ASP A 145 19.22 5.68 -5.14
N GLY A 146 18.92 4.80 -4.18
CA GLY A 146 18.19 5.11 -2.95
C GLY A 146 16.67 5.11 -3.09
N TYR A 147 16.13 4.57 -4.19
CA TYR A 147 14.67 4.50 -4.39
C TYR A 147 14.12 3.13 -4.00
N ASP A 148 12.94 3.12 -3.38
CA ASP A 148 12.23 1.89 -3.06
C ASP A 148 11.89 1.06 -4.30
N THR A 149 12.08 -0.24 -4.18
CA THR A 149 11.70 -1.29 -5.14
C THR A 149 10.73 -2.25 -4.48
N PHE A 150 9.79 -2.75 -5.28
CA PHE A 150 8.72 -3.62 -4.81
C PHE A 150 8.55 -4.79 -5.75
N LYS A 151 8.31 -5.98 -5.20
CA LYS A 151 8.02 -7.18 -5.97
C LYS A 151 7.09 -8.10 -5.18
N ILE A 152 6.00 -8.53 -5.81
CA ILE A 152 5.16 -9.60 -5.27
C ILE A 152 5.88 -10.93 -5.52
N LEU A 153 6.13 -11.68 -4.46
CA LEU A 153 6.79 -12.98 -4.50
C LEU A 153 5.76 -14.12 -4.54
N GLU A 154 4.69 -14.00 -3.76
CA GLU A 154 3.63 -15.00 -3.62
C GLU A 154 2.28 -14.29 -3.42
N VAL A 155 1.19 -14.97 -3.81
CA VAL A 155 -0.21 -14.54 -3.65
C VAL A 155 -0.93 -15.62 -2.86
N PHE A 156 -1.69 -15.20 -1.84
CA PHE A 156 -2.45 -16.07 -0.95
C PHE A 156 -3.94 -15.71 -1.05
N GLU A 157 -4.81 -16.70 -1.17
CA GLU A 157 -6.26 -16.51 -1.09
C GLU A 157 -6.70 -16.46 0.38
N VAL A 158 -7.51 -15.47 0.74
CA VAL A 158 -8.10 -15.32 2.07
C VAL A 158 -9.38 -16.17 2.15
N GLU A 159 -9.46 -17.07 3.15
CA GLU A 159 -10.61 -17.98 3.38
C GLU A 159 -11.85 -17.31 4.00
#